data_AF-A0A923D688-F1
#
_entry.id   AF-A0A923D688-F1
#
_cell.length_a   1.000
_cell.length_b   1.000
_cell.length_c   1.000
_cell.angle_alpha   90.00
_cell.angle_beta   90.00
_cell.angle_gamma   90.00
#
_symmetry.space_group_name_H-M   'P 1'
#
loop_
_entity.id
_entity.type
_entity.pdbx_description
1 polymer ?
#
loop_
_entity_poly.entity_id
_entity_poly.type
_entity_poly.pdbx_seq_one_letter_code
_entity_poly.pdbx_strand_id
1 'polypeptide(L)' 'MDPYEKLRELLDAHPSGAPPSKAFDEILRILFSPQEAALASHMTLTLRPLESIAAAAG' A
#
# COMPACT_ATOMS: atom_id res chain seq x y z
N MET A 1 7.05 7.02 -11.09
CA MET A 1 6.68 5.64 -10.75
C MET A 1 5.17 5.55 -10.84
N ASP A 2 4.63 4.49 -11.44
CA ASP A 2 3.17 4.32 -11.53
C ASP A 2 2.60 4.12 -10.12
N PRO A 3 1.62 4.94 -9.65
CA PRO A 3 1.02 4.78 -8.33
C PRO A 3 0.43 3.39 -8.10
N TYR A 4 -0.07 2.72 -9.14
CA TYR A 4 -0.61 1.37 -9.05
C TYR A 4 0.49 0.31 -8.86
N GLU A 5 1.62 0.46 -9.54
CA GLU A 5 2.79 -0.41 -9.36
C GLU A 5 3.33 -0.34 -7.94
N LYS A 6 3.46 0.89 -7.41
CA LYS A 6 3.95 1.12 -6.06
C LYS A 6 2.99 0.58 -4.99
N LEU A 7 1.68 0.75 -5.19
CA LEU A 7 0.67 0.16 -4.31
C LEU A 7 0.69 -1.38 -4.37
N ARG A 8 0.86 -1.97 -5.55
CA ARG A 8 1.01 -3.42 -5.70
C ARG A 8 2.22 -3.94 -4.94
N GLU A 9 3.39 -3.29 -5.07
CA GLU A 9 4.60 -3.67 -4.33
C GLU A 9 4.40 -3.65 -2.82
N LEU A 10 3.71 -2.63 -2.30
CA LEU A 10 3.34 -2.54 -0.89
C LEU A 10 2.47 -3.73 -0.44
N LEU A 11 1.47 -4.09 -1.25
CA LEU A 11 0.56 -5.21 -0.98
C LEU A 11 1.27 -6.56 -1.11
N ASP A 12 2.21 -6.69 -2.03
CA ASP A 12 2.99 -7.91 -2.26
C ASP A 12 3.98 -8.21 -1.13
N ALA A 13 4.42 -7.18 -0.41
CA ALA A 13 5.21 -7.33 0.80
C ALA A 13 4.44 -7.97 1.98
N HIS A 14 3.11 -8.08 1.89
CA HIS A 14 2.29 -8.74 2.91
C HIS A 14 2.41 -10.28 2.80
N PRO A 15 2.35 -11.05 3.90
CA PRO A 15 2.46 -12.53 3.86
C PRO A 15 1.42 -13.23 2.97
N SER A 16 0.27 -12.61 2.71
CA SER A 16 -0.74 -13.14 1.79
C SER A 16 -0.38 -12.91 0.31
N GLY A 17 0.61 -12.06 0.03
CA GLY A 17 1.10 -11.70 -1.30
C GLY A 17 0.11 -10.90 -2.16
N ALA A 18 0.64 -10.32 -3.22
CA ALA A 18 -0.08 -9.70 -4.34
C ALA A 18 0.86 -9.68 -5.56
N PRO A 19 1.20 -10.86 -6.12
CA PRO A 19 2.23 -10.97 -7.14
C PRO A 19 1.86 -10.17 -8.40
N PRO A 20 2.85 -9.76 -9.23
CA PRO A 20 2.61 -9.07 -10.49
C PRO A 20 1.60 -9.81 -11.37
N SER A 21 0.47 -9.19 -11.66
CA SER A 21 -0.59 -9.76 -12.48
C SER A 21 -1.41 -8.65 -13.14
N LYS A 22 -1.75 -8.83 -14.42
CA LYS A 22 -2.63 -7.90 -15.14
C LYS A 22 -3.99 -7.79 -14.48
N ALA A 23 -4.54 -8.92 -14.01
CA ALA A 23 -5.82 -8.93 -13.31
C ALA A 23 -5.76 -8.14 -12.00
N PHE A 24 -4.62 -8.16 -11.30
CA PHE A 24 -4.48 -7.41 -10.06
C PHE A 24 -4.35 -5.90 -10.32
N ASP A 25 -3.61 -5.50 -11.35
CA ASP A 25 -3.56 -4.10 -11.79
C ASP A 25 -4.95 -3.57 -12.18
N GLU A 26 -5.74 -4.35 -12.91
CA GLU A 26 -7.12 -4.02 -13.25
C GLU A 26 -8.00 -3.86 -12.00
N ILE A 27 -7.87 -4.77 -11.02
CA ILE A 27 -8.58 -4.65 -9.74
C ILE A 27 -8.20 -3.34 -9.03
N LEU A 28 -6.92 -2.98 -8.96
CA LEU A 28 -6.48 -1.74 -8.32
C LEU A 28 -7.05 -0.50 -9.03
N ARG A 29 -7.13 -0.50 -10.36
CA ARG A 29 -7.71 0.59 -11.15
C ARG A 29 -9.23 0.71 -11.00
N ILE A 30 -9.92 -0.38 -10.70
CA ILE A 30 -11.36 -0.38 -10.38
C ILE A 30 -11.60 0.18 -8.97
N LEU A 31 -10.74 -0.19 -8.01
CA LEU A 31 -10.93 0.15 -6.60
C LEU A 31 -10.42 1.53 -6.21
N PHE A 32 -9.42 2.06 -6.93
CA PHE A 32 -8.74 3.30 -6.58
C PHE A 32 -8.57 4.22 -7.78
N SER A 33 -8.89 5.50 -7.58
CA SER A 33 -8.38 6.56 -8.43
C SER A 33 -6.86 6.66 -8.35
N PRO A 34 -6.18 7.27 -9.34
CA PRO A 34 -4.72 7.45 -9.28
C PRO A 34 -4.24 8.18 -8.03
N GLN A 35 -5.03 9.15 -7.53
CA GLN A 35 -4.72 9.91 -6.32
C GLN A 35 -4.85 9.06 -5.06
N GLU A 36 -5.88 8.23 -4.97
CA GLU A 36 -6.07 7.30 -3.85
C GLU A 36 -5.02 6.20 -3.86
N ALA A 37 -4.66 5.66 -5.03
CA ALA A 37 -3.59 4.68 -5.15
C ALA A 37 -2.24 5.27 -4.70
N ALA A 38 -1.95 6.52 -5.08
CA ALA A 38 -0.78 7.23 -4.62
C ALA A 38 -0.79 7.39 -3.09
N LEU A 39 -1.91 7.83 -2.50
CA LEU A 39 -2.05 7.97 -1.06
C LEU A 39 -1.87 6.63 -0.32
N ALA A 40 -2.55 5.58 -0.79
CA ALA A 40 -2.48 4.24 -0.22
C ALA A 40 -1.06 3.66 -0.24
N SER A 41 -0.27 3.98 -1.28
CA SER A 41 1.14 3.55 -1.39
C SER A 41 2.06 4.12 -0.29
N HIS A 42 1.61 5.13 0.45
CA HIS A 42 2.33 5.71 1.58
C HIS A 42 1.84 5.21 2.95
N MET A 43 0.82 4.36 2.97
CA MET A 43 0.31 3.75 4.20
C MET A 43 1.16 2.54 4.61
N THR A 44 0.95 2.07 5.84
CA THR A 44 1.58 0.83 6.34
C THR A 44 0.52 -0.22 6.63
N LEU A 45 0.81 -1.47 6.27
CA LEU A 45 0.01 -2.65 6.63
C LEU A 45 0.48 -3.29 7.94
N THR A 46 1.57 -2.77 8.52
CA THR A 46 2.11 -3.24 9.80
C THR A 46 1.80 -2.26 10.92
N LEU A 47 1.60 -2.82 12.12
CA LEU A 47 1.43 -2.02 13.33
C LEU A 47 2.73 -1.28 13.64
N ARG A 48 2.59 -0.02 14.10
CA ARG A 48 3.74 0.72 14.63
C ARG A 48 4.04 0.31 16.07
N PRO A 49 5.33 0.21 16.47
CA PRO A 49 5.70 -0.01 17.87
C PRO A 49 5.15 1.07 18.79
N LEU A 50 4.83 0.70 20.03
CA LEU A 50 4.26 1.61 21.03
C LEU A 50 5.18 2.80 21.30
N GLU A 51 6.49 2.55 21.35
CA GLU A 51 7.53 3.54 21.59
C GLU A 51 7.58 4.58 20.48
N SER A 52 7.41 4.15 19.22
CA SER A 52 7.36 5.06 18.06
C SER A 52 6.09 5.92 18.08
N ILE A 53 4.96 5.36 18.53
CA ILE A 53 3.71 6.13 18.69
C ILE A 53 3.87 7.16 19.81
N ALA A 54 4.39 6.75 20.97
CA ALA A 54 4.61 7.63 22.12
C ALA A 54 5.55 8.80 21.78
N ALA A 55 6.63 8.54 21.03
CA ALA A 55 7.57 9.58 20.60
C ALA A 55 6.96 10.61 19.63
N ALA A 56 5.95 10.23 18.85
CA ALA A 56 5.30 11.10 17.87
C ALA A 56 4.11 11.90 18.42
N ALA A 57 3.64 11.59 19.63
CA ALA A 57 2.44 12.17 20.24
C ALA A 57 2.72 13.38 21.15
N GLY A 58 3.97 13.87 21.19
CA GLY A 58 4.42 14.99 22.00
C GLY A 58 4.47 16.32 21.26
#